data_AF-A0A5A9NM68-F1
#
_entry.id   AF-A0A5A9NM68-F1
#
_cell.length_a   1.000
_cell.length_b   1.000
_cell.length_c   1.000
_cell.angle_alpha   90.00
_cell.angle_beta   90.00
_cell.angle_gamma   90.00
#
_symmetry.space_group_name_H-M   'P 1'
#
loop_
_entity.id
_entity.type
_entity.pdbx_description
1 polymer ?
#
loop_
_entity_poly.entity_id
_entity_poly.type
_entity_poly.pdbx_seq_one_letter_code
_entity_poly.pdbx_strand_id
1 'polypeptide(L)'
;MKVNSEKRGLGETRGKRNKVKKPRRCETNFLPNLPQGKDRESLDKEREQIVVEMTKRTPDITFVDAAMSSTYSLRRQEVIEDEPPVSQMKVQWPALFTERQISKEFTRLVSKDLSKSFFEGLDGHLSKLIQLFRSKRYEDIPEMTSILESLDKDPCDGEEDVIKGVVIGILVALVIEEQVIMHHLSDIPNAFLNLMGLVYALNLNYPKELKFTSEVIQHLFIGLGSDSCTARVHSLKSKLLR
;
A
#
# COMPACT_ATOMS: atom_id res chain seq x y z
N MET A 1 -16.30 -2.26 -56.99
CA MET A 1 -17.53 -3.09 -57.05
C MET A 1 -17.37 -4.31 -56.14
N LYS A 2 -17.97 -4.27 -54.95
CA LYS A 2 -18.88 -5.29 -54.40
C LYS A 2 -19.32 -4.81 -53.02
N VAL A 3 -20.60 -4.46 -53.01
CA VAL A 3 -21.41 -3.98 -51.90
C VAL A 3 -22.01 -5.20 -51.19
N ASN A 4 -22.56 -4.96 -49.99
CA ASN A 4 -23.50 -5.77 -49.20
C ASN A 4 -22.86 -6.63 -48.09
N SER A 5 -23.40 -6.71 -46.87
CA SER A 5 -24.69 -6.23 -46.33
C SER A 5 -24.64 -6.26 -44.80
N GLU A 6 -25.27 -5.27 -44.17
CA GLU A 6 -25.64 -5.30 -42.75
C GLU A 6 -26.49 -6.54 -42.41
N LYS A 7 -26.27 -7.12 -41.23
CA LYS A 7 -27.35 -7.73 -40.45
C LYS A 7 -27.21 -7.28 -39.00
N ARG A 8 -28.16 -6.43 -38.59
CA ARG A 8 -28.40 -6.01 -37.22
C ARG A 8 -28.80 -7.22 -36.38
N GLY A 9 -28.09 -7.46 -35.30
CA GLY A 9 -28.55 -8.24 -34.15
C GLY A 9 -28.57 -7.32 -32.95
N LEU A 10 -29.76 -6.81 -32.61
CA LEU A 10 -30.04 -6.22 -31.31
C LEU A 10 -29.86 -7.31 -30.25
N GLY A 11 -28.97 -7.04 -29.31
CA GLY A 11 -28.71 -7.89 -28.16
C GLY A 11 -28.00 -7.05 -27.11
N GLU A 12 -28.77 -6.30 -26.34
CA GLU A 12 -28.31 -5.69 -25.09
C GLU A 12 -27.76 -6.78 -24.17
N THR A 13 -26.45 -6.96 -24.18
CA THR A 13 -25.73 -7.46 -23.03
C THR A 13 -24.62 -6.46 -22.79
N ARG A 14 -24.82 -5.63 -21.76
CA ARG A 14 -23.80 -4.77 -21.16
C ARG A 14 -22.68 -5.69 -20.68
N GLY A 15 -21.78 -6.03 -21.61
CA GLY A 15 -20.66 -6.91 -21.38
C GLY A 15 -19.80 -6.28 -20.30
N LYS A 16 -19.92 -6.80 -19.07
CA LYS A 16 -18.88 -6.66 -18.06
C LYS A 16 -17.61 -7.13 -18.75
N ARG A 17 -16.73 -6.18 -19.08
CA ARG A 17 -15.40 -6.49 -19.60
C ARG A 17 -14.80 -7.51 -18.64
N ASN A 18 -14.55 -8.72 -19.12
CA ASN A 18 -13.76 -9.73 -18.41
C ASN A 18 -12.33 -9.20 -18.26
N LYS A 19 -12.13 -8.32 -17.27
CA LYS A 19 -10.81 -7.97 -16.77
C LYS A 19 -10.54 -8.95 -15.65
N VAL A 20 -9.91 -10.07 -16.00
CA VAL A 20 -9.31 -10.96 -15.02
C VAL A 20 -8.24 -10.13 -14.29
N LYS A 21 -8.58 -9.59 -13.12
CA LYS A 21 -7.60 -9.07 -12.18
C LYS A 21 -6.70 -10.26 -11.84
N LYS A 22 -5.40 -10.13 -12.10
CA LYS A 22 -4.47 -11.22 -11.76
C LYS A 22 -4.40 -11.28 -10.25
N PRO A 23 -4.69 -12.44 -9.64
CA PRO A 23 -4.77 -12.54 -8.20
C PRO A 23 -3.45 -12.09 -7.58
N ARG A 24 -3.49 -11.09 -6.71
CA ARG A 24 -2.47 -10.97 -5.67
C ARG A 24 -2.46 -12.32 -4.98
N ARG A 25 -1.31 -12.93 -4.76
CA ARG A 25 -1.22 -14.30 -4.23
C ARG A 25 -1.85 -14.49 -2.81
N CYS A 26 -2.45 -13.43 -2.25
CA CYS A 26 -3.33 -13.41 -1.07
C CYS A 26 -4.62 -12.57 -1.28
N GLU A 27 -5.30 -12.66 -2.44
CA GLU A 27 -6.63 -12.05 -2.63
C GLU A 27 -7.69 -12.79 -1.81
N THR A 28 -7.84 -12.40 -0.55
CA THR A 28 -9.12 -12.55 0.13
C THR A 28 -10.05 -11.45 -0.41
N ASN A 29 -10.76 -11.73 -1.51
CA ASN A 29 -12.00 -11.01 -1.89
C ASN A 29 -13.12 -11.33 -0.88
N PHE A 30 -12.75 -11.37 0.40
CA PHE A 30 -13.60 -11.67 1.52
C PHE A 30 -14.40 -10.41 1.84
N LEU A 31 -15.72 -10.58 1.81
CA LEU A 31 -16.67 -9.58 2.26
C LEU A 31 -17.10 -9.97 3.68
N PRO A 32 -16.70 -9.21 4.71
CA PRO A 32 -17.18 -9.47 6.07
C PRO A 32 -18.68 -9.18 6.17
N ASN A 33 -19.37 -9.91 7.04
CA ASN A 33 -20.78 -9.66 7.36
C ASN A 33 -20.94 -8.32 8.09
N LEU A 34 -22.15 -7.76 8.06
CA LEU A 34 -22.49 -6.59 8.87
C LEU A 34 -22.35 -6.92 10.37
N PRO A 35 -21.92 -5.95 11.21
CA PRO A 35 -21.91 -6.13 12.66
C PRO A 35 -23.31 -6.46 13.20
N GLN A 36 -23.35 -7.19 14.32
CA GLN A 36 -24.61 -7.57 14.95
C GLN A 36 -25.45 -6.34 15.33
N GLY A 37 -26.71 -6.31 14.89
CA GLY A 37 -27.62 -5.19 15.18
C GLY A 37 -27.41 -3.95 14.32
N LYS A 38 -26.56 -4.01 13.29
CA LYS A 38 -26.35 -2.93 12.31
C LYS A 38 -26.94 -3.29 10.96
N ASP A 39 -27.59 -2.32 10.35
CA ASP A 39 -28.01 -2.36 8.94
C ASP A 39 -27.18 -1.36 8.11
N ARG A 40 -27.39 -1.37 6.80
CA ARG A 40 -26.65 -0.51 5.87
C ARG A 40 -26.87 0.98 6.16
N GLU A 41 -28.10 1.38 6.47
CA GLU A 41 -28.44 2.78 6.74
C GLU A 41 -27.75 3.31 8.00
N SER A 42 -27.69 2.51 9.06
CA SER A 42 -27.01 2.87 10.30
C SER A 42 -25.50 3.03 10.12
N LEU A 43 -24.88 2.20 9.26
CA LEU A 43 -23.45 2.30 8.94
C LEU A 43 -23.14 3.46 7.99
N ASP A 44 -24.05 3.78 7.06
CA ASP A 44 -23.94 4.98 6.21
C ASP A 44 -23.99 6.26 7.07
N LYS A 45 -24.85 6.31 8.10
CA LYS A 45 -24.87 7.40 9.08
C LYS A 45 -23.57 7.51 9.87
N GLU A 46 -22.98 6.39 10.29
CA GLU A 46 -21.66 6.39 10.94
C GLU A 46 -20.55 6.87 10.01
N ARG A 47 -20.58 6.48 8.72
CA ARG A 47 -19.65 7.02 7.71
C ARG A 47 -19.75 8.54 7.62
N GLU A 48 -20.96 9.09 7.55
CA GLU A 48 -21.17 10.54 7.52
C GLU A 48 -20.59 11.23 8.76
N GLN A 49 -20.74 10.62 9.94
CA GLN A 49 -20.13 11.13 11.17
C GLN A 49 -18.59 11.10 11.11
N ILE A 50 -17.98 10.06 10.53
CA ILE A 50 -16.53 10.01 10.30
C ILE A 50 -16.09 11.17 9.40
N VAL A 51 -16.81 11.40 8.29
CA VAL A 51 -16.50 12.50 7.36
C VAL A 51 -16.54 13.85 8.09
N VAL A 52 -17.61 14.11 8.87
CA VAL A 52 -17.74 15.33 9.67
C VAL A 52 -16.61 15.43 10.71
N GLU A 53 -16.30 14.36 11.42
CA GLU A 53 -15.24 14.34 12.43
C GLU A 53 -13.88 14.71 11.85
N MET A 54 -13.57 14.19 10.65
CA MET A 54 -12.31 14.46 9.95
C MET A 54 -12.17 15.89 9.44
N THR A 55 -13.24 16.71 9.46
CA THR A 55 -13.15 18.15 9.17
C THR A 55 -12.74 19.00 10.38
N LYS A 56 -12.80 18.44 11.59
CA LYS A 56 -12.46 19.18 12.82
C LYS A 56 -10.96 19.43 12.90
N ARG A 57 -10.59 20.55 13.54
CA ARG A 57 -9.18 20.89 13.81
C ARG A 57 -8.47 19.83 14.66
N THR A 58 -9.20 19.21 15.58
CA THR A 58 -8.73 18.14 16.46
C THR A 58 -9.76 17.02 16.45
N PRO A 59 -9.66 16.06 15.52
CA PRO A 59 -10.58 14.93 15.45
C PRO A 59 -10.48 14.04 16.71
N ASP A 60 -11.61 13.51 17.17
CA ASP A 60 -11.64 12.46 18.19
C ASP A 60 -11.15 11.13 17.60
N ILE A 61 -9.87 10.84 17.83
CA ILE A 61 -9.22 9.63 17.32
C ILE A 61 -9.88 8.36 17.86
N THR A 62 -10.42 8.37 19.08
CA THR A 62 -11.06 7.19 19.68
C THR A 62 -12.40 6.89 19.02
N PHE A 63 -13.19 7.94 18.75
CA PHE A 63 -14.40 7.83 17.96
C PHE A 63 -14.10 7.35 16.53
N VAL A 64 -13.15 7.98 15.83
CA VAL A 64 -12.79 7.60 14.44
C VAL A 64 -12.37 6.14 14.37
N ASP A 65 -11.56 5.67 15.33
CA ASP A 65 -11.15 4.27 15.40
C ASP A 65 -12.32 3.29 15.56
N ALA A 66 -13.26 3.60 16.46
CA ALA A 66 -14.43 2.78 16.70
C ALA A 66 -15.37 2.77 15.49
N ALA A 67 -15.62 3.94 14.90
CA ALA A 67 -16.50 4.09 13.75
C ALA A 67 -15.88 3.45 12.48
N MET A 68 -14.59 3.62 12.22
CA MET A 68 -13.87 2.93 11.13
C MET A 68 -13.91 1.41 11.32
N SER A 69 -13.93 0.94 12.58
CA SER A 69 -14.06 -0.47 12.90
C SER A 69 -15.44 -1.04 12.59
N SER A 70 -16.48 -0.35 13.04
CA SER A 70 -17.88 -0.70 12.84
C SER A 70 -18.23 -0.74 11.34
N THR A 71 -17.74 0.24 10.59
CA THR A 71 -18.04 0.43 9.16
C THR A 71 -17.17 -0.37 8.18
N TYR A 72 -16.28 -1.23 8.68
CA TYR A 72 -15.34 -1.98 7.84
C TYR A 72 -16.04 -2.81 6.75
N SER A 73 -17.17 -3.45 7.07
CA SER A 73 -17.90 -4.27 6.11
C SER A 73 -18.49 -3.48 4.95
N LEU A 74 -19.12 -2.34 5.26
CA LEU A 74 -19.66 -1.43 4.25
C LEU A 74 -18.56 -0.92 3.31
N ARG A 75 -17.44 -0.45 3.87
CA ARG A 75 -16.31 0.05 3.10
C ARG A 75 -15.66 -1.05 2.24
N ARG A 76 -15.53 -2.26 2.76
CA ARG A 76 -14.95 -3.39 2.01
C ARG A 76 -15.87 -3.82 0.86
N GLN A 77 -17.19 -3.82 1.07
CA GLN A 77 -18.16 -4.05 0.00
C GLN A 77 -18.01 -3.01 -1.11
N GLU A 78 -17.98 -1.71 -0.77
CA GLU A 78 -17.78 -0.63 -1.73
C GLU A 78 -16.48 -0.79 -2.54
N VAL A 79 -15.36 -1.09 -1.88
CA VAL A 79 -14.06 -1.30 -2.56
C VAL A 79 -14.07 -2.48 -3.54
N ILE A 80 -14.80 -3.56 -3.22
CA ILE A 80 -14.79 -4.80 -4.01
C ILE A 80 -15.89 -4.81 -5.07
N GLU A 81 -17.08 -4.31 -4.75
CA GLU A 81 -18.26 -4.37 -5.63
C GLU A 81 -18.32 -3.17 -6.57
N ASP A 82 -18.09 -1.96 -6.05
CA ASP A 82 -18.26 -0.72 -6.82
C ASP A 82 -16.94 -0.27 -7.48
N GLU A 83 -15.80 -0.68 -6.93
CA GLU A 83 -14.45 -0.29 -7.37
C GLU A 83 -14.31 1.21 -7.70
N PRO A 84 -14.70 2.11 -6.77
CA PRO A 84 -14.70 3.54 -7.03
C PRO A 84 -13.29 4.11 -7.20
N PRO A 85 -13.14 5.24 -7.91
CA PRO A 85 -11.85 5.91 -8.02
C PRO A 85 -11.35 6.40 -6.66
N VAL A 86 -10.03 6.51 -6.50
CA VAL A 86 -9.42 6.88 -5.22
C VAL A 86 -9.81 8.29 -4.77
N SER A 87 -10.07 9.21 -5.72
CA SER A 87 -10.63 10.54 -5.42
C SER A 87 -11.97 10.45 -4.69
N GLN A 88 -12.85 9.54 -5.10
CA GLN A 88 -14.16 9.32 -4.47
C GLN A 88 -13.99 8.65 -3.10
N MET A 89 -13.13 7.63 -3.00
CA MET A 89 -12.81 6.99 -1.72
C MET A 89 -12.28 8.00 -0.70
N LYS A 90 -11.48 8.98 -1.13
CA LYS A 90 -10.95 10.03 -0.24
C LYS A 90 -12.02 10.94 0.32
N VAL A 91 -13.08 11.21 -0.43
CA VAL A 91 -14.23 11.99 0.02
C VAL A 91 -15.11 11.19 0.98
N GLN A 92 -15.37 9.91 0.66
CA GLN A 92 -16.27 9.06 1.44
C GLN A 92 -15.63 8.49 2.72
N TRP A 93 -14.33 8.22 2.67
CA TRP A 93 -13.55 7.60 3.75
C TRP A 93 -12.27 8.39 4.03
N PRO A 94 -12.34 9.68 4.38
CA PRO A 94 -11.14 10.51 4.56
C PRO A 94 -10.20 9.95 5.64
N ALA A 95 -10.76 9.36 6.69
CA ALA A 95 -9.98 8.72 7.75
C ALA A 95 -9.11 7.56 7.25
N LEU A 96 -9.52 6.84 6.20
CA LEU A 96 -8.77 5.71 5.62
C LEU A 96 -7.38 6.13 5.14
N PHE A 97 -7.19 7.39 4.78
CA PHE A 97 -5.95 7.93 4.23
C PHE A 97 -5.02 8.52 5.31
N THR A 98 -5.20 8.08 6.55
CA THR A 98 -4.28 8.36 7.67
C THR A 98 -3.45 7.13 7.97
N GLU A 99 -2.16 7.30 8.34
CA GLU A 99 -1.25 6.19 8.64
C GLU A 99 -1.85 5.19 9.66
N ARG A 100 -2.52 5.73 10.69
CA ARG A 100 -3.21 4.94 11.71
C ARG A 100 -4.29 4.04 11.13
N GLN A 101 -5.17 4.58 10.28
CA GLN A 101 -6.25 3.77 9.70
C GLN A 101 -5.74 2.86 8.59
N ILE A 102 -4.73 3.26 7.82
CA ILE A 102 -4.08 2.39 6.82
C ILE A 102 -3.58 1.11 7.49
N SER A 103 -2.86 1.25 8.60
CA SER A 103 -2.34 0.11 9.37
C SER A 103 -3.46 -0.76 9.92
N LYS A 104 -4.51 -0.16 10.52
CA LYS A 104 -5.65 -0.91 11.06
C LYS A 104 -6.45 -1.64 9.98
N GLU A 105 -6.67 -1.01 8.84
CA GLU A 105 -7.40 -1.60 7.72
C GLU A 105 -6.64 -2.78 7.13
N PHE A 106 -5.33 -2.62 6.97
CA PHE A 106 -4.45 -3.71 6.55
C PHE A 106 -4.51 -4.90 7.52
N THR A 107 -4.45 -4.64 8.83
CA THR A 107 -4.56 -5.70 9.84
C THR A 107 -5.91 -6.40 9.80
N ARG A 108 -7.02 -5.70 9.54
CA ARG A 108 -8.35 -6.35 9.34
C ARG A 108 -8.38 -7.27 8.13
N LEU A 109 -7.66 -6.91 7.07
CA LEU A 109 -7.65 -7.66 5.81
C LEU A 109 -6.77 -8.91 5.86
N VAL A 110 -5.59 -8.79 6.50
CA VAL A 110 -4.53 -9.78 6.38
C VAL A 110 -4.14 -10.40 7.73
N SER A 111 -4.72 -9.93 8.84
CA SER A 111 -4.43 -10.40 10.19
C SER A 111 -2.95 -10.30 10.57
N LYS A 112 -2.26 -9.29 10.02
CA LYS A 112 -0.86 -8.97 10.31
C LYS A 112 -0.71 -7.48 10.63
N ASP A 113 0.22 -7.18 11.53
CA ASP A 113 0.62 -5.81 11.83
C ASP A 113 1.52 -5.32 10.69
N LEU A 114 1.06 -4.30 9.96
CA LEU A 114 1.75 -3.78 8.78
C LEU A 114 3.14 -3.23 9.13
N SER A 115 3.20 -2.36 10.13
CA SER A 115 4.43 -1.64 10.47
C SER A 115 5.44 -2.59 11.09
N LYS A 116 5.01 -3.35 12.10
CA LYS A 116 5.87 -4.32 12.77
C LYS A 116 6.44 -5.33 11.79
N SER A 117 5.60 -5.97 10.97
CA SER A 117 6.09 -6.97 10.02
C SER A 117 7.05 -6.37 9.00
N PHE A 118 6.70 -5.22 8.43
CA PHE A 118 7.55 -4.53 7.45
C PHE A 118 8.94 -4.22 8.01
N PHE A 119 9.04 -3.59 9.19
CA PHE A 119 10.32 -3.21 9.76
C PHE A 119 11.13 -4.40 10.26
N GLU A 120 10.50 -5.39 10.92
CA GLU A 120 11.20 -6.62 11.34
C GLU A 120 11.81 -7.37 10.13
N GLY A 121 11.06 -7.47 9.03
CA GLY A 121 11.56 -8.12 7.81
C GLY A 121 12.61 -7.30 7.07
N LEU A 122 12.50 -5.96 7.09
CA LEU A 122 13.53 -5.08 6.55
C LEU A 122 14.83 -5.22 7.35
N ASP A 123 14.76 -5.11 8.68
CA ASP A 123 15.92 -5.21 9.58
C ASP A 123 16.60 -6.59 9.46
N GLY A 124 15.81 -7.67 9.37
CA GLY A 124 16.32 -9.01 9.18
C GLY A 124 17.11 -9.23 7.87
N HIS A 125 16.92 -8.35 6.88
CA HIS A 125 17.62 -8.43 5.58
C HIS A 125 18.59 -7.27 5.33
N LEU A 126 18.57 -6.22 6.15
CA LEU A 126 19.27 -4.96 5.91
C LEU A 126 20.78 -5.15 5.71
N SER A 127 21.44 -5.87 6.61
CA SER A 127 22.89 -6.10 6.52
C SER A 127 23.30 -6.79 5.20
N LYS A 128 22.56 -7.83 4.80
CA LYS A 128 22.83 -8.55 3.55
C LYS A 128 22.45 -7.75 2.32
N LEU A 129 21.40 -6.93 2.38
CA LEU A 129 21.10 -5.97 1.33
C LEU A 129 22.29 -5.03 1.13
N ILE A 130 22.79 -4.40 2.20
CA ILE A 130 23.96 -3.51 2.14
C ILE A 130 25.18 -4.23 1.53
N GLN A 131 25.46 -5.46 1.95
CA GLN A 131 26.55 -6.26 1.36
C GLN A 131 26.35 -6.53 -0.14
N LEU A 132 25.11 -6.88 -0.56
CA LEU A 132 24.79 -7.08 -1.97
C LEU A 132 24.94 -5.78 -2.77
N PHE A 133 24.54 -4.65 -2.20
CA PHE A 133 24.77 -3.34 -2.79
C PHE A 133 26.28 -3.06 -2.92
N ARG A 134 27.10 -3.29 -1.89
CA ARG A 134 28.56 -3.13 -1.96
C ARG A 134 29.24 -4.04 -2.99
N SER A 135 28.71 -5.25 -3.18
CA SER A 135 29.24 -6.19 -4.17
C SER A 135 29.00 -5.75 -5.63
N LYS A 136 28.11 -4.78 -5.84
CA LYS A 136 27.86 -4.17 -7.14
C LYS A 136 28.80 -2.99 -7.34
N ARG A 137 29.46 -2.96 -8.50
CA ARG A 137 30.24 -1.81 -8.95
C ARG A 137 29.28 -0.71 -9.40
N TYR A 138 29.11 0.32 -8.58
CA TYR A 138 28.41 1.56 -8.92
C TYR A 138 29.40 2.62 -9.42
N GLU A 139 30.34 2.21 -10.27
CA GLU A 139 31.45 3.06 -10.75
C GLU A 139 30.93 4.37 -11.40
N ASP A 140 29.67 4.39 -11.85
CA ASP A 140 29.01 5.56 -12.48
C ASP A 140 28.01 6.31 -11.57
N ILE A 141 27.88 5.98 -10.27
CA ILE A 141 26.94 6.65 -9.34
C ILE A 141 27.69 7.13 -8.08
N PRO A 142 28.36 8.29 -8.14
CA PRO A 142 29.17 8.82 -7.05
C PRO A 142 28.40 8.98 -5.73
N GLU A 143 27.12 9.33 -5.80
CA GLU A 143 26.25 9.49 -4.62
C GLU A 143 26.05 8.16 -3.88
N MET A 144 25.91 7.06 -4.62
CA MET A 144 25.74 5.72 -4.04
C MET A 144 27.01 5.28 -3.33
N THR A 145 28.17 5.54 -3.92
CA THR A 145 29.48 5.26 -3.31
C THR A 145 29.64 6.07 -2.02
N SER A 146 29.33 7.37 -2.05
CA SER A 146 29.39 8.24 -0.88
C SER A 146 28.43 7.79 0.24
N ILE A 147 27.21 7.36 -0.09
CA ILE A 147 26.26 6.82 0.89
C ILE A 147 26.81 5.54 1.52
N LEU A 148 27.33 4.60 0.71
CA LEU A 148 27.87 3.33 1.20
C LEU A 148 29.10 3.52 2.11
N GLU A 149 29.96 4.50 1.81
CA GLU A 149 31.11 4.89 2.64
C GLU A 149 30.69 5.57 3.94
N SER A 150 29.65 6.42 3.91
CA SER A 150 29.12 7.08 5.12
C SER A 150 28.54 6.09 6.12
N LEU A 151 28.03 4.94 5.66
CA LEU A 151 27.52 3.86 6.51
C LEU A 151 28.62 3.08 7.25
N ASP A 152 29.89 3.22 6.84
CA ASP A 152 31.04 2.55 7.47
C ASP A 152 31.74 3.43 8.53
N LYS A 153 31.34 4.69 8.66
CA LYS A 153 31.83 5.55 9.76
C LYS A 153 31.18 5.10 11.08
N ASP A 154 31.99 4.71 12.05
CA ASP A 154 31.54 4.46 13.43
C ASP A 154 30.83 5.71 13.97
N PRO A 155 29.79 5.59 14.83
CA PRO A 155 29.06 6.73 15.40
C PRO A 155 29.88 7.53 16.43
N CYS A 156 31.21 7.49 16.37
CA CYS A 156 32.08 8.39 17.11
C CYS A 156 32.17 9.72 16.36
N ASP A 157 31.73 10.78 17.04
CA ASP A 157 31.71 12.19 16.63
C ASP A 157 30.58 12.59 15.67
N GLY A 158 29.38 12.76 16.22
CA GLY A 158 28.47 13.88 15.89
C GLY A 158 27.84 13.97 14.49
N GLU A 159 28.19 13.11 13.53
CA GLU A 159 27.67 13.16 12.15
C GLU A 159 26.29 12.47 11.97
N GLU A 160 25.43 12.45 13.00
CA GLU A 160 24.03 12.03 12.83
C GLU A 160 23.24 12.97 11.88
N ASP A 161 23.77 14.17 11.62
CA ASP A 161 23.10 15.25 10.90
C ASP A 161 23.18 15.14 9.36
N VAL A 162 24.15 14.42 8.79
CA VAL A 162 24.30 14.39 7.32
C VAL A 162 23.35 13.39 6.66
N ILE A 163 23.23 12.17 7.22
CA ILE A 163 22.30 11.15 6.71
C ILE A 163 20.85 11.55 7.03
N LYS A 164 20.60 12.06 8.25
CA LYS A 164 19.31 12.70 8.55
C LYS A 164 19.10 13.89 7.61
N GLY A 165 20.06 14.76 7.38
CA GLY A 165 19.93 15.94 6.50
C GLY A 165 19.61 15.63 5.04
N VAL A 166 20.22 14.59 4.45
CA VAL A 166 19.92 14.13 3.08
C VAL A 166 18.52 13.49 2.99
N VAL A 167 18.09 12.77 4.03
CA VAL A 167 16.76 12.14 4.10
C VAL A 167 15.65 13.15 4.45
N ILE A 168 15.94 14.13 5.31
CA ILE A 168 15.04 15.22 5.75
C ILE A 168 14.70 16.17 4.58
N GLY A 169 15.53 16.23 3.54
CA GLY A 169 15.30 17.08 2.35
C GLY A 169 14.30 16.53 1.33
N ILE A 170 13.85 15.27 1.44
CA ILE A 170 12.91 14.69 0.47
C ILE A 170 11.49 14.84 1.00
N LEU A 171 10.76 15.82 0.46
CA LEU A 171 9.32 15.88 0.66
C LEU A 171 8.67 14.73 -0.11
N VAL A 172 8.47 13.61 0.57
CA VAL A 172 7.81 12.45 -0.03
C VAL A 172 6.29 12.68 0.03
N ALA A 173 5.66 12.65 -1.14
CA ALA A 173 4.21 12.66 -1.29
C ALA A 173 3.76 11.36 -1.96
N LEU A 174 2.64 10.81 -1.50
CA LEU A 174 2.08 9.58 -2.04
C LEU A 174 0.97 9.93 -3.02
N VAL A 175 1.15 9.57 -4.28
CA VAL A 175 0.19 9.85 -5.36
C VAL A 175 -0.40 8.55 -5.88
N ILE A 176 -1.72 8.42 -5.86
CA ILE A 176 -2.46 7.29 -6.41
C ILE A 176 -3.56 7.84 -7.31
N GLU A 177 -3.67 7.33 -8.54
CA GLU A 177 -4.67 7.79 -9.53
C GLU A 177 -4.67 9.32 -9.71
N GLU A 178 -3.47 9.91 -9.85
CA GLU A 178 -3.25 11.36 -10.02
C GLU A 178 -3.73 12.21 -8.82
N GLN A 179 -4.11 11.58 -7.71
CA GLN A 179 -4.48 12.25 -6.47
C GLN A 179 -3.34 12.21 -5.48
N VAL A 180 -2.95 13.36 -4.93
CA VAL A 180 -2.04 13.39 -3.79
C VAL A 180 -2.81 12.94 -2.56
N ILE A 181 -2.41 11.80 -2.00
CA ILE A 181 -3.09 11.11 -0.91
C ILE A 181 -2.55 11.55 0.44
N MET A 182 -1.22 11.51 0.59
CA MET A 182 -0.50 11.91 1.80
C MET A 182 0.63 12.86 1.42
N HIS A 183 0.82 13.91 2.21
CA HIS A 183 1.92 14.87 2.12
C HIS A 183 2.89 14.65 3.29
N HIS A 184 4.13 15.13 3.15
CA HIS A 184 5.11 15.21 4.24
C HIS A 184 5.37 13.86 4.94
N LEU A 185 5.51 12.79 4.17
CA LEU A 185 5.90 11.49 4.73
C LEU A 185 7.34 11.61 5.26
N SER A 186 7.55 11.18 6.51
CA SER A 186 8.79 11.40 7.29
C SER A 186 10.02 10.80 6.64
N ASP A 187 9.85 9.72 5.88
CA ASP A 187 10.91 8.96 5.25
C ASP A 187 10.35 7.99 4.20
N ILE A 188 11.25 7.46 3.36
CA ILE A 188 10.93 6.54 2.26
C ILE A 188 10.33 5.20 2.76
N PRO A 189 10.87 4.53 3.80
CA PRO A 189 10.26 3.33 4.37
C PRO A 189 8.80 3.52 4.75
N ASN A 190 8.46 4.58 5.48
CA ASN A 190 7.09 4.91 5.85
C ASN A 190 6.21 5.21 4.63
N ALA A 191 6.75 5.82 3.57
CA ALA A 191 6.01 6.00 2.33
C ALA A 191 5.66 4.67 1.64
N PHE A 192 6.61 3.73 1.57
CA PHE A 192 6.34 2.39 1.03
C PHE A 192 5.38 1.59 1.90
N LEU A 193 5.48 1.71 3.22
CA LEU A 193 4.56 1.09 4.18
C LEU A 193 3.12 1.58 3.95
N ASN A 194 2.92 2.91 3.89
CA ASN A 194 1.60 3.50 3.63
C ASN A 194 1.08 3.12 2.23
N LEU A 195 1.94 3.11 1.20
CA LEU A 195 1.58 2.65 -0.14
C LEU A 195 1.11 1.21 -0.12
N MET A 196 1.84 0.31 0.53
CA MET A 196 1.46 -1.10 0.63
C MET A 196 0.15 -1.26 1.39
N GLY A 197 -0.04 -0.57 2.51
CA GLY A 197 -1.30 -0.58 3.24
C GLY A 197 -2.49 -0.14 2.38
N LEU A 198 -2.37 0.99 1.67
CA LEU A 198 -3.43 1.51 0.78
C LEU A 198 -3.69 0.60 -0.42
N VAL A 199 -2.63 0.04 -1.00
CA VAL A 199 -2.74 -0.92 -2.09
C VAL A 199 -3.61 -2.09 -1.64
N TYR A 200 -3.44 -2.64 -0.43
CA TYR A 200 -4.33 -3.68 0.10
C TYR A 200 -5.73 -3.18 0.47
N ALA A 201 -5.82 -2.06 1.19
CA ALA A 201 -7.09 -1.47 1.64
C ALA A 201 -8.05 -1.17 0.48
N LEU A 202 -7.53 -0.59 -0.60
CA LEU A 202 -8.28 -0.16 -1.78
C LEU A 202 -8.32 -1.20 -2.90
N ASN A 203 -7.81 -2.41 -2.67
CA ASN A 203 -7.80 -3.50 -3.66
C ASN A 203 -7.21 -3.10 -5.04
N LEU A 204 -6.13 -2.31 -5.04
CA LEU A 204 -5.52 -1.78 -6.26
C LEU A 204 -4.75 -2.86 -7.05
N ASN A 205 -4.00 -2.49 -8.08
CA ASN A 205 -2.95 -3.37 -8.61
C ASN A 205 -1.58 -2.80 -8.21
N TYR A 206 -0.57 -3.66 -8.08
CA TYR A 206 0.79 -3.15 -7.99
C TYR A 206 1.13 -2.35 -9.25
N PRO A 207 1.74 -1.16 -9.12
CA PRO A 207 2.27 -0.43 -10.27
C PRO A 207 3.19 -1.35 -11.08
N LYS A 208 3.08 -1.33 -12.41
CA LYS A 208 3.80 -2.29 -13.26
C LYS A 208 5.32 -2.11 -13.12
N GLU A 209 5.74 -0.87 -12.98
CA GLU A 209 7.11 -0.40 -12.82
C GLU A 209 7.71 -0.87 -11.49
N LEU A 210 6.87 -0.99 -10.45
CA LEU A 210 7.26 -1.39 -9.10
C LEU A 210 6.92 -2.84 -8.77
N LYS A 211 6.49 -3.65 -9.74
CA LYS A 211 6.04 -5.04 -9.51
C LYS A 211 7.01 -5.85 -8.65
N PHE A 212 8.30 -5.81 -8.96
CA PHE A 212 9.32 -6.57 -8.22
C PHE A 212 9.56 -5.98 -6.82
N THR A 213 9.55 -4.66 -6.68
CA THR A 213 9.67 -3.97 -5.39
C THR A 213 8.50 -4.31 -4.48
N SER A 214 7.26 -4.23 -4.98
CA SER A 214 6.06 -4.62 -4.24
C SER A 214 6.11 -6.09 -3.84
N GLU A 215 6.61 -6.97 -4.70
CA GLU A 215 6.74 -8.40 -4.39
C GLU A 215 7.81 -8.69 -3.33
N VAL A 216 8.94 -7.96 -3.36
CA VAL A 216 9.97 -8.00 -2.30
C VAL A 216 9.37 -7.53 -0.98
N ILE A 217 8.73 -6.36 -0.95
CA ILE A 217 8.12 -5.84 0.27
C ILE A 217 7.08 -6.83 0.81
N GLN A 218 6.21 -7.35 -0.07
CA GLN A 218 5.19 -8.32 0.32
C GLN A 218 5.80 -9.59 0.95
N HIS A 219 6.73 -10.26 0.28
CA HIS A 219 7.19 -11.60 0.69
C HIS A 219 8.38 -11.60 1.65
N LEU A 220 9.28 -10.62 1.52
CA LEU A 220 10.51 -10.56 2.33
C LEU A 220 10.32 -9.68 3.55
N PHE A 221 9.65 -8.52 3.41
CA PHE A 221 9.49 -7.60 4.53
C PHE A 221 8.24 -7.95 5.34
N ILE A 222 7.06 -7.93 4.73
CA ILE A 222 5.80 -8.19 5.44
C ILE A 222 5.57 -9.70 5.70
N GLY A 223 6.18 -10.56 4.87
CA GLY A 223 6.01 -12.02 4.96
C GLY A 223 4.60 -12.49 4.58
N LEU A 224 4.03 -11.91 3.52
CA LEU A 224 2.74 -12.29 2.93
C LEU A 224 2.92 -13.03 1.61
N GLY A 225 1.96 -13.90 1.29
CA GLY A 225 1.99 -14.73 0.08
C GLY A 225 2.37 -16.17 0.36
N SER A 226 2.12 -17.05 -0.62
CA SER A 226 2.70 -18.39 -0.62
C SER A 226 4.21 -18.32 -0.93
N ASP A 227 4.95 -19.41 -0.71
CA ASP A 227 6.38 -19.50 -1.05
C ASP A 227 6.68 -19.24 -2.54
N SER A 228 5.65 -19.26 -3.39
CA SER A 228 5.79 -18.87 -4.78
C SER A 228 5.93 -17.34 -4.89
N CYS A 229 7.12 -16.88 -5.24
CA CYS A 229 7.39 -15.54 -5.78
C CYS A 229 7.92 -15.66 -7.22
N THR A 230 8.11 -14.56 -7.93
CA THR A 230 8.75 -14.56 -9.26
C THR A 230 10.18 -15.06 -9.14
N ALA A 231 10.71 -15.69 -10.18
CA ALA A 231 12.08 -16.21 -10.18
C ALA A 231 13.13 -15.16 -9.79
N ARG A 232 12.89 -13.88 -10.14
CA ARG A 232 13.75 -12.76 -9.77
C ARG A 232 13.75 -12.50 -8.26
N VAL A 233 12.57 -12.47 -7.63
CA VAL A 233 12.44 -12.29 -6.17
C VAL A 233 12.94 -13.52 -5.43
N HIS A 234 12.70 -14.72 -5.96
CA HIS A 234 13.24 -15.95 -5.39
C HIS A 234 14.77 -15.95 -5.40
N SER A 235 15.40 -15.55 -6.51
CA SER A 235 16.85 -15.42 -6.62
C SER A 235 17.41 -14.43 -5.59
N LEU A 236 16.72 -13.30 -5.38
CA LEU A 236 17.09 -12.34 -4.34
C LEU A 236 16.93 -12.93 -2.93
N LYS A 237 15.80 -13.56 -2.62
CA LYS A 237 15.54 -14.25 -1.35
C LYS A 237 16.65 -15.26 -1.04
N SER A 238 17.04 -16.08 -2.01
CA SER A 238 18.15 -17.04 -1.85
C SER A 238 19.49 -16.36 -1.55
N LYS A 239 19.78 -15.20 -2.16
CA LYS A 239 21.00 -14.42 -1.86
C LYS A 239 20.96 -13.78 -0.46
N LEU A 240 19.78 -13.42 0.02
CA LEU A 240 19.59 -12.86 1.37
C LEU A 240 19.53 -13.93 2.47
N LEU A 241 19.39 -15.21 2.13
CA LEU A 241 19.38 -16.30 3.11
C LEU A 241 20.73 -17.00 3.25
N ARG A 242 21.58 -16.95 2.22
CA ARG A 242 23.00 -17.35 2.29
C ARG A 242 23.79 -16.37 3.15
#